data_AF-A0A0L1JMM4-F1
#
_entry.id   AF-A0A0L1JMM4-F1
#
_cell.length_a   1.000
_cell.length_b   1.000
_cell.length_c   1.000
_cell.angle_alpha   90.00
_cell.angle_beta   90.00
_cell.angle_gamma   90.00
#
_symmetry.space_group_name_H-M   'P 1'
#
loop_
_entity.id
_entity.type
_entity.pdbx_description
1 polymer ?
#
loop_
_entity_poly.entity_id
_entity_poly.type
_entity_poly.pdbx_seq_one_letter_code
_entity_poly.pdbx_strand_id
1 'polypeptide(L)'
;MVLFAHAASAAMQCRFTTECYEAESCTEASFDVTLDTETNSISTEFGDFRMARVAAKDGSWFQAWGIDHTQKLFYLILAEGSDARMTLHMAGPQMVSYVGTCEERE
;
A
#
# COMPACT_ATOMS: atom_id res chain seq x y z
N MET A 1 15.98 31.18 17.30
CA MET A 1 14.71 30.48 17.01
C MET A 1 15.03 29.44 15.95
N VAL A 2 15.23 28.19 16.37
CA VAL A 2 15.53 27.08 15.44
C VAL A 2 14.19 26.56 14.96
N LEU A 3 13.88 26.74 13.67
CA LEU A 3 12.77 26.04 13.04
C LEU A 3 13.20 24.58 12.86
N PHE A 4 12.63 23.67 13.64
CA PHE A 4 12.62 22.25 13.27
C PHE A 4 11.62 22.11 12.11
N ALA A 5 12.15 22.01 10.89
CA ALA A 5 11.38 21.40 9.81
C ALA A 5 11.13 19.96 10.26
N HIS A 6 9.87 19.61 10.57
CA HIS A 6 9.49 18.22 10.61
C HIS A 6 9.73 17.70 9.20
N ALA A 7 10.74 16.84 9.02
CA ALA A 7 10.75 15.97 7.87
C ALA A 7 9.45 15.18 7.99
N ALA A 8 8.50 15.41 7.07
CA ALA A 8 7.34 14.56 6.96
C ALA A 8 7.89 13.13 6.85
N SER A 9 7.51 12.26 7.79
CA SER A 9 7.95 10.88 7.75
C SER A 9 7.52 10.30 6.41
N ALA A 10 8.47 9.70 5.71
CA ALA A 10 8.30 9.19 4.36
C ALA A 10 7.51 7.87 4.31
N ALA A 11 6.91 7.48 5.43
CA ALA A 11 6.15 6.27 5.62
C ALA A 11 4.64 6.56 5.64
N MET A 12 3.89 5.77 4.87
CA MET A 12 2.45 5.81 4.77
C MET A 12 1.87 4.51 5.34
N GLN A 13 0.90 4.62 6.23
CA GLN A 13 0.17 3.48 6.77
C GLN A 13 -1.16 3.36 6.04
N CYS A 14 -1.41 2.22 5.41
CA CYS A 14 -2.66 1.88 4.77
C CYS A 14 -3.40 0.81 5.58
N ARG A 15 -4.68 1.04 5.83
CA ARG A 15 -5.60 0.11 6.50
C ARG A 15 -6.72 -0.24 5.54
N PHE A 16 -6.74 -1.50 5.12
CA PHE A 16 -7.76 -2.04 4.22
C PHE A 16 -8.82 -2.81 5.00
N THR A 17 -10.06 -2.36 4.87
CA THR A 17 -11.21 -2.89 5.61
C THR A 17 -12.19 -3.65 4.74
N THR A 18 -12.00 -3.62 3.42
CA THR A 18 -12.82 -4.34 2.44
C THR A 18 -11.92 -5.14 1.52
N GLU A 19 -12.25 -6.41 1.32
CA GLU A 19 -11.60 -7.34 0.37
C GLU A 19 -12.63 -7.81 -0.66
N CYS A 20 -12.25 -7.85 -1.93
CA CYS A 20 -13.09 -8.30 -3.03
C CYS A 20 -12.31 -9.28 -3.92
N TYR A 21 -12.81 -10.50 -4.04
CA TYR A 21 -12.36 -11.45 -5.07
C TYR A 21 -13.16 -11.20 -6.36
N GLU A 22 -12.53 -11.35 -7.53
CA GLU A 22 -13.13 -10.96 -8.82
C GLU A 22 -14.55 -11.50 -9.08
N ALA A 23 -14.84 -12.73 -8.66
CA ALA A 23 -16.11 -13.40 -8.93
C ALA A 23 -17.08 -13.37 -7.73
N GLU A 24 -16.69 -12.72 -6.63
CA GLU A 24 -17.43 -12.78 -5.36
C GLU A 24 -17.80 -11.38 -4.87
N SER A 25 -18.78 -11.32 -3.98
CA SER A 25 -19.09 -10.09 -3.26
C SER A 25 -17.93 -9.69 -2.35
N CYS A 26 -17.73 -8.39 -2.17
CA CYS A 26 -16.75 -7.90 -1.21
C CYS A 26 -17.16 -8.27 0.23
N THR A 27 -16.16 -8.54 1.06
CA THR A 27 -16.31 -8.87 2.48
C THR A 27 -15.46 -7.93 3.34
N GLU A 28 -15.71 -7.95 4.65
CA GLU A 28 -14.87 -7.27 5.63
C GLU A 28 -13.45 -7.85 5.62
N ALA A 29 -12.46 -7.00 5.80
CA ALA A 29 -11.04 -7.33 5.87
C ALA A 29 -10.37 -6.59 7.01
N SER A 30 -9.19 -7.06 7.42
CA SER A 30 -8.32 -6.37 8.35
C SER A 30 -6.88 -6.55 7.87
N PHE A 31 -6.52 -5.83 6.82
CA PHE A 31 -5.19 -5.93 6.22
C PHE A 31 -4.46 -4.59 6.29
N ASP A 32 -3.33 -4.57 6.99
CA ASP A 32 -2.51 -3.38 7.20
C ASP A 32 -1.24 -3.47 6.34
N VAL A 33 -0.93 -2.39 5.64
CA VAL A 33 0.26 -2.26 4.79
C VAL A 33 0.99 -0.97 5.11
N THR A 34 2.28 -1.04 5.38
CA THR A 34 3.13 0.16 5.52
C THR A 34 3.98 0.32 4.26
N LEU A 35 4.02 1.54 3.72
CA LEU A 35 4.82 1.91 2.56
C LEU A 35 5.86 2.92 3.02
N ASP A 36 7.13 2.54 3.00
CA ASP A 36 8.22 3.42 3.43
C ASP A 36 9.10 3.75 2.24
N THR A 37 9.04 5.01 1.81
CA THR A 37 9.79 5.50 0.64
C THR A 37 11.25 5.83 0.94
N GLU A 38 11.63 6.03 2.21
CA GLU A 38 13.03 6.19 2.62
C GLU A 38 13.77 4.86 2.52
N THR A 39 13.16 3.79 3.03
CA THR A 39 13.74 2.44 2.96
C THR A 39 13.35 1.69 1.69
N ASN A 40 12.51 2.27 0.84
CA ASN A 40 11.97 1.66 -0.37
C ASN A 40 11.37 0.26 -0.09
N SER A 41 10.51 0.18 0.93
CA SER A 41 9.93 -1.07 1.43
C SER A 41 8.40 -1.04 1.49
N ILE A 42 7.81 -2.23 1.36
CA ILE A 42 6.42 -2.53 1.70
C ILE A 42 6.46 -3.54 2.84
N SER A 43 5.79 -3.24 3.94
CA SER A 43 5.65 -4.12 5.10
C SER A 43 4.21 -4.57 5.24
N THR A 44 4.04 -5.86 5.50
CA THR A 44 2.75 -6.51 5.73
C THR A 44 2.87 -7.47 6.90
N GLU A 45 1.76 -8.06 7.36
CA GLU A 45 1.81 -9.15 8.36
C GLU A 45 2.58 -10.39 7.88
N PHE A 46 2.76 -10.56 6.57
CA PHE A 46 3.49 -11.67 5.96
C PHE A 46 4.99 -11.40 5.77
N GLY A 47 5.44 -10.19 6.11
CA GLY A 47 6.82 -9.75 6.04
C GLY A 47 7.05 -8.54 5.14
N ASP A 48 8.33 -8.21 4.99
CA ASP A 48 8.80 -7.03 4.29
C ASP A 48 9.36 -7.39 2.91
N PHE A 49 9.07 -6.56 1.91
CA PHE A 49 9.61 -6.69 0.57
C PHE A 49 9.88 -5.31 -0.04
N ARG A 50 10.65 -5.27 -1.13
CA ARG A 50 11.05 -4.01 -1.76
C ARG A 50 9.95 -3.46 -2.64
N MET A 51 9.76 -2.14 -2.59
CA MET A 51 9.05 -1.43 -3.64
C MET A 51 9.88 -1.48 -4.93
N ALA A 52 9.27 -1.94 -6.01
CA ALA A 52 9.87 -1.93 -7.34
C ALA A 52 9.88 -0.51 -7.92
N ARG A 53 8.84 0.26 -7.63
CA ARG A 53 8.64 1.65 -8.09
C ARG A 53 7.67 2.38 -7.18
N VAL A 54 7.82 3.69 -7.17
CA VAL A 54 6.92 4.63 -6.53
C VAL A 54 6.73 5.83 -7.44
N ALA A 55 5.52 6.38 -7.48
CA ALA A 55 5.20 7.62 -8.16
C ALA A 55 4.30 8.47 -7.27
N ALA A 56 4.72 9.71 -7.02
CA ALA A 56 3.95 10.74 -6.35
C ALA A 56 4.42 12.09 -6.89
N LYS A 57 3.49 13.03 -7.15
CA LYS A 57 3.83 14.32 -7.76
C LYS A 57 3.80 15.49 -6.78
N ASP A 58 2.84 15.49 -5.85
CA ASP A 58 2.54 16.64 -4.98
C ASP A 58 1.87 16.23 -3.65
N GLY A 59 1.94 14.93 -3.29
CA GLY A 59 1.31 14.40 -2.07
C GLY A 59 -0.21 14.25 -2.14
N SER A 60 -0.87 14.71 -3.21
CA SER A 60 -2.33 14.50 -3.38
C SER A 60 -2.69 13.07 -3.77
N TRP A 61 -1.74 12.35 -4.37
CA TRP A 61 -1.85 10.95 -4.73
C TRP A 61 -0.49 10.25 -4.66
N PHE A 62 -0.54 8.95 -4.49
CA PHE A 62 0.61 8.07 -4.38
C PHE A 62 0.32 6.74 -5.09
N GLN A 63 1.26 6.23 -5.88
CA GLN A 63 1.22 4.88 -6.44
C GLN A 63 2.50 4.12 -6.09
N ALA A 64 2.35 2.87 -5.65
CA ALA A 64 3.47 1.96 -5.41
C ALA A 64 3.24 0.59 -6.05
N TRP A 65 4.35 0.00 -6.49
CA TRP A 65 4.42 -1.37 -7.00
C TRP A 65 5.44 -2.15 -6.19
N GLY A 66 5.09 -3.37 -5.77
CA GLY A 66 5.99 -4.26 -5.03
C GLY A 66 5.80 -5.71 -5.44
N ILE A 67 6.84 -6.52 -5.29
CA ILE A 67 6.77 -7.97 -5.52
C ILE A 67 7.18 -8.66 -4.23
N ASP A 68 6.27 -9.44 -3.66
CA ASP A 68 6.62 -10.45 -2.67
C ASP A 68 7.05 -11.72 -3.41
N HIS A 69 8.35 -11.97 -3.42
CA HIS A 69 8.91 -13.16 -4.08
C HIS A 69 8.64 -14.47 -3.32
N THR A 70 8.32 -14.39 -2.03
CA THR A 70 8.01 -15.56 -1.18
C THR A 70 6.61 -16.07 -1.52
N GLN A 71 5.62 -15.18 -1.48
CA GLN A 71 4.22 -15.51 -1.80
C GLN A 71 3.90 -15.44 -3.31
N LYS A 72 4.83 -14.91 -4.12
CA LYS A 72 4.69 -14.70 -5.57
C LYS A 72 3.51 -13.77 -5.91
N LEU A 73 3.40 -12.69 -5.14
CA LEU A 73 2.35 -11.69 -5.25
C LEU A 73 2.91 -10.39 -5.83
N PHE A 74 2.18 -9.79 -6.77
CA PHE A 74 2.45 -8.42 -7.22
C PHE A 74 1.42 -7.47 -6.60
N TYR A 75 1.93 -6.52 -5.83
CA TYR A 75 1.17 -5.48 -5.15
C TYR A 75 1.13 -4.24 -6.03
N LEU A 76 -0.07 -3.73 -6.29
CA LEU A 76 -0.32 -2.44 -6.91
C LEU A 76 -1.19 -1.62 -5.97
N ILE A 77 -0.65 -0.52 -5.46
CA ILE A 77 -1.33 0.35 -4.49
C ILE A 77 -1.48 1.74 -5.11
N LEU A 78 -2.67 2.31 -4.98
CA LEU A 78 -3.00 3.69 -5.27
C LEU A 78 -3.65 4.30 -4.03
N ALA A 79 -3.15 5.44 -3.59
CA ALA A 79 -3.81 6.30 -2.61
C ALA A 79 -4.05 7.69 -3.21
N GLU A 80 -5.19 8.29 -2.91
CA GLU A 80 -5.56 9.66 -3.31
C GLU A 80 -6.35 10.31 -2.17
N GLY A 81 -5.85 11.42 -1.63
CA GLY A 81 -6.30 11.93 -0.33
C GLY A 81 -6.13 10.85 0.75
N SER A 82 -7.21 10.54 1.49
CA SER A 82 -7.22 9.43 2.44
C SER A 82 -7.62 8.09 1.82
N ASP A 83 -8.21 8.08 0.63
CA ASP A 83 -8.75 6.86 0.04
C ASP A 83 -7.63 6.01 -0.56
N ALA A 84 -7.75 4.69 -0.42
CA ALA A 84 -6.75 3.75 -0.90
C ALA A 84 -7.38 2.53 -1.56
N ARG A 85 -6.73 2.09 -2.64
CA ARG A 85 -7.00 0.81 -3.27
C ARG A 85 -5.70 0.06 -3.49
N MET A 86 -5.70 -1.20 -3.11
CA MET A 86 -4.62 -2.13 -3.42
C MET A 86 -5.18 -3.29 -4.24
N THR A 87 -4.39 -3.80 -5.15
CA THR A 87 -4.67 -5.06 -5.84
C THR A 87 -3.48 -6.01 -5.68
N LEU A 88 -3.78 -7.27 -5.43
CA LEU A 88 -2.82 -8.36 -5.38
C LEU A 88 -3.02 -9.22 -6.62
N HIS A 89 -2.03 -9.22 -7.51
CA HIS A 89 -1.99 -10.11 -8.64
C HIS A 89 -1.26 -11.40 -8.25
N MET A 90 -1.91 -12.53 -8.52
CA MET A 90 -1.40 -13.87 -8.26
C MET A 90 -1.18 -14.62 -9.59
N ALA A 91 -0.48 -15.75 -9.53
CA ALA A 91 -0.44 -16.66 -10.67
C ALA A 91 -1.83 -17.27 -10.91
N GLY A 92 -2.25 -17.32 -12.18
CA GLY A 92 -3.60 -17.77 -12.57
C GLY A 92 -4.53 -16.59 -12.88
N PRO A 93 -5.83 -16.83 -13.11
CA PRO A 93 -6.79 -15.80 -13.46
C PRO A 93 -7.38 -15.14 -12.19
N GLN A 94 -6.53 -14.82 -11.20
CA GLN A 94 -7.00 -14.33 -9.91
C GLN A 94 -6.31 -13.03 -9.52
N MET A 95 -7.12 -12.05 -9.16
CA MET A 95 -6.69 -10.89 -8.38
C MET A 95 -7.61 -10.67 -7.18
N VAL A 96 -7.03 -10.13 -6.11
CA VAL A 96 -7.80 -9.63 -4.96
C VAL A 96 -7.68 -8.12 -4.93
N SER A 97 -8.81 -7.44 -4.78
CA SER A 97 -8.83 -5.99 -4.57
C SER A 97 -9.15 -5.67 -3.12
N TYR A 98 -8.41 -4.74 -2.56
CA TYR A 98 -8.64 -4.20 -1.23
C TYR A 98 -8.99 -2.72 -1.32
N VAL A 99 -9.94 -2.28 -0.52
CA VAL A 99 -10.35 -0.88 -0.38
C VAL A 99 -10.22 -0.47 1.07
N GLY A 100 -9.71 0.73 1.28
CA GLY A 100 -9.44 1.25 2.61
C GLY A 100 -8.94 2.68 2.56
N THR A 101 -8.13 3.02 3.56
CA THR A 101 -7.57 4.36 3.69
C THR A 101 -6.07 4.32 3.95
N CYS A 102 -5.35 5.36 3.54
CA CYS A 102 -3.96 5.57 3.93
C CYS A 102 -3.80 6.91 4.65
N GLU A 103 -2.86 6.95 5.60
CA GLU A 103 -2.46 8.15 6.32
C GLU A 103 -0.93 8.23 6.38
N GLU A 104 -0.39 9.44 6.43
CA GLU A 104 1.02 9.64 6.75
C GLU A 104 1.27 9.17 8.19
N ARG A 105 2.36 8.43 8.40
CA ARG A 105 2.75 7.97 9.72
C ARG A 105 3.70 8.99 10.32
N GLU A 106 3.39 9.58 11.47
CA GLU A 106 4.29 10.52 12.18
C GLU A 106 5.56 9.85 12.74
#